data_AF-A0A955MI58-F1
#
_entry.id   AF-A0A955MI58-F1
#
_cell.length_a   1.000
_cell.length_b   1.000
_cell.length_c   1.000
_cell.angle_alpha   90.00
_cell.angle_beta   90.00
_cell.angle_gamma   90.00
#
_symmetry.space_group_name_H-M   'P 1'
#
loop_
_entity.id
_entity.type
_entity.pdbx_description
1 polymer ?
#
loop_
_entity_poly.entity_id
_entity_poly.type
_entity_poly.pdbx_seq_one_letter_code
_entity_poly.pdbx_strand_id
1 'polypeptide(L)'
;DVEMPRMDGITFLEKLMKSHPIPVIILSTLTPAGCETAIRALDLGAIEVIHKPELDLSYKLNEMIEQLADKIEGAALAKNNIKMLSGRKKGKSLVNASAMIRTTDKVVAIGASTGGTEALREVLPELPANFPGIVLTLHMPANFTKSYANSLNSQCAIEVKEAQDNDTVRPGLCLLAPGNYHMLLHRSGARYFVNVKDGPLIHHQRPAVDILFESVAKYAGSNAIGVILTGMGKDGAAGLLKMKEAGAVTIGQDEDSCVVYGMPKVAFEMGAVERVKHLNDIPGEMVKLVA
;
A
#
# COMPACT_ATOMS: atom_id res chain seq x y z
N ASP A 1 -8.99 5.12 -20.18
CA ASP A 1 -9.88 6.24 -19.78
C ASP A 1 -11.21 5.64 -19.34
N VAL A 2 -11.89 6.26 -18.38
CA VAL A 2 -13.23 5.84 -17.97
C VAL A 2 -14.33 6.61 -18.69
N GLU A 3 -14.07 7.87 -19.05
CA GLU A 3 -15.05 8.72 -19.72
C GLU A 3 -15.02 8.41 -21.23
N MET A 4 -15.88 7.49 -21.66
CA MET A 4 -15.95 7.04 -23.06
C MET A 4 -17.38 7.14 -23.62
N PRO A 5 -17.55 7.44 -24.92
CA PRO A 5 -18.87 7.50 -25.55
C PRO A 5 -19.50 6.10 -25.70
N ARG A 6 -20.84 6.03 -25.67
CA ARG A 6 -21.70 4.83 -25.82
C ARG A 6 -21.65 3.83 -24.65
N MET A 7 -20.47 3.41 -24.24
CA MET A 7 -20.25 2.53 -23.08
C MET A 7 -19.18 3.15 -22.21
N ASP A 8 -19.50 3.40 -20.95
CA ASP A 8 -18.53 3.91 -20.00
C ASP A 8 -17.43 2.88 -19.73
N GLY A 9 -16.25 3.37 -19.34
CA GLY A 9 -15.08 2.51 -19.14
C GLY A 9 -15.20 1.53 -17.98
N ILE A 10 -16.07 1.76 -16.99
CA ILE A 10 -16.32 0.81 -15.91
C ILE A 10 -17.13 -0.38 -16.43
N THR A 11 -18.21 -0.12 -17.16
CA THR A 11 -19.00 -1.18 -17.80
C THR A 11 -18.16 -1.98 -18.80
N PHE A 12 -17.29 -1.30 -19.56
CA PHE A 12 -16.35 -1.97 -20.45
C PHE A 12 -15.36 -2.84 -19.66
N LEU A 13 -14.73 -2.30 -18.62
CA LEU A 13 -13.79 -3.04 -17.77
C LEU A 13 -14.44 -4.29 -17.17
N GLU A 14 -15.64 -4.18 -16.63
CA GLU A 14 -16.36 -5.33 -16.06
C GLU A 14 -16.55 -6.45 -17.11
N LYS A 15 -16.91 -6.09 -18.34
CA LYS A 15 -17.06 -7.07 -19.44
C LYS A 15 -15.72 -7.65 -19.88
N LEU A 16 -14.69 -6.80 -19.97
CA LEU A 16 -13.33 -7.21 -20.35
C LEU A 16 -12.78 -8.21 -19.34
N MET A 17 -12.82 -7.89 -18.05
CA MET A 17 -12.28 -8.76 -16.99
C MET A 17 -13.00 -10.10 -16.88
N LYS A 18 -14.30 -10.16 -17.22
CA LYS A 18 -15.07 -11.42 -17.28
C LYS A 18 -14.74 -12.27 -18.50
N SER A 19 -14.61 -11.64 -19.68
CA SER A 19 -14.49 -12.36 -20.96
C SER A 19 -13.05 -12.61 -21.40
N HIS A 20 -12.18 -11.61 -21.24
CA HIS A 20 -10.79 -11.64 -21.65
C HIS A 20 -9.93 -10.75 -20.73
N PRO A 21 -9.70 -11.18 -19.48
CA PRO A 21 -8.93 -10.38 -18.53
C PRO A 21 -7.50 -10.16 -19.04
N ILE A 22 -7.12 -8.89 -19.10
CA ILE A 22 -5.80 -8.38 -19.44
C ILE A 22 -5.43 -7.30 -18.41
N PRO A 23 -4.14 -7.02 -18.18
CA PRO A 23 -3.74 -5.90 -17.35
C PRO A 23 -4.33 -4.57 -17.82
N VAL A 24 -5.07 -3.88 -16.95
CA VAL A 24 -5.67 -2.57 -17.24
C VAL A 24 -5.17 -1.52 -16.24
N ILE A 25 -4.69 -0.41 -16.79
CA ILE A 25 -4.39 0.83 -16.05
C ILE A 25 -5.48 1.85 -16.36
N ILE A 26 -6.06 2.42 -15.32
CA ILE A 26 -7.12 3.41 -15.45
C ILE A 26 -6.54 4.81 -15.36
N LEU A 27 -6.87 5.66 -16.34
CA LEU A 27 -6.60 7.09 -16.27
C LEU A 27 -7.89 7.81 -15.86
N SER A 28 -7.87 8.46 -14.69
CA SER A 28 -9.04 9.16 -14.12
C SER A 28 -8.75 10.63 -13.78
N THR A 29 -9.80 11.44 -13.75
CA THR A 29 -9.77 12.85 -13.31
C THR A 29 -9.78 12.93 -11.77
N LEU A 30 -9.34 14.05 -11.18
CA LEU A 30 -9.33 14.27 -9.71
C LEU A 30 -10.68 14.72 -9.15
N THR A 31 -11.75 14.64 -9.94
CA THR A 31 -13.08 14.96 -9.42
C THR A 31 -13.49 13.91 -8.38
N PRO A 32 -14.32 14.26 -7.37
CA PRO A 32 -14.82 13.27 -6.42
C PRO A 32 -15.45 12.04 -7.10
N ALA A 33 -16.25 12.28 -8.14
CA ALA A 33 -16.82 11.22 -8.97
C ALA A 33 -15.75 10.39 -9.69
N GLY A 34 -14.68 11.02 -10.20
CA GLY A 34 -13.54 10.35 -10.82
C GLY A 34 -12.75 9.47 -9.84
N CYS A 35 -12.63 9.89 -8.58
CA CYS A 35 -12.01 9.11 -7.51
C CYS A 35 -12.84 7.86 -7.17
N GLU A 36 -14.14 8.00 -6.93
CA GLU A 36 -15.03 6.85 -6.67
C GLU A 36 -15.01 5.84 -7.82
N THR A 37 -15.05 6.36 -9.04
CA THR A 37 -14.98 5.58 -10.27
C THR A 37 -13.68 4.80 -10.38
N ALA A 38 -12.55 5.41 -10.01
CA ALA A 38 -11.26 4.73 -9.99
C ALA A 38 -11.17 3.62 -8.94
N ILE A 39 -11.69 3.84 -7.73
CA ILE A 39 -11.76 2.78 -6.71
C ILE A 39 -12.61 1.61 -7.20
N ARG A 40 -13.77 1.91 -7.81
CA ARG A 40 -14.60 0.87 -8.43
C ARG A 40 -13.89 0.14 -9.55
N ALA A 41 -13.03 0.81 -10.31
CA ALA A 41 -12.25 0.15 -11.34
C ALA A 41 -11.23 -0.84 -10.75
N LEU A 42 -10.58 -0.49 -9.64
CA LEU A 42 -9.72 -1.41 -8.88
C LEU A 42 -10.53 -2.61 -8.39
N ASP A 43 -11.74 -2.40 -7.83
CA ASP A 43 -12.64 -3.49 -7.41
C ASP A 43 -12.99 -4.46 -8.55
N LEU A 44 -13.05 -3.95 -9.78
CA LEU A 44 -13.36 -4.74 -10.97
C LEU A 44 -12.12 -5.42 -11.58
N GLY A 45 -10.95 -5.25 -10.98
CA GLY A 45 -9.71 -5.91 -11.38
C GLY A 45 -8.76 -5.05 -12.22
N ALA A 46 -8.93 -3.73 -12.25
CA ALA A 46 -7.85 -2.86 -12.71
C ALA A 46 -6.61 -3.04 -11.81
N ILE A 47 -5.44 -3.06 -12.43
CA ILE A 47 -4.17 -3.24 -11.70
C ILE A 47 -3.70 -1.93 -11.07
N GLU A 48 -4.02 -0.80 -11.69
CA GLU A 48 -3.51 0.50 -11.26
C GLU A 48 -4.42 1.65 -11.70
N VAL A 49 -4.36 2.76 -10.97
CA VAL A 49 -5.00 4.03 -11.31
C VAL A 49 -3.96 5.14 -11.38
N ILE A 50 -4.03 5.92 -12.45
CA ILE A 50 -3.21 7.09 -12.70
C ILE A 50 -4.11 8.31 -12.90
N HIS A 51 -3.63 9.46 -12.44
CA HIS A 51 -4.28 10.74 -12.68
C HIS A 51 -4.03 11.23 -14.11
N LYS A 52 -5.07 11.70 -14.81
CA LYS A 52 -4.92 12.42 -16.09
C LYS A 52 -4.20 13.75 -15.90
N PRO A 53 -3.18 14.11 -16.69
CA PRO A 53 -2.46 15.38 -16.52
C PRO A 53 -3.38 16.58 -16.70
N GLU A 54 -3.20 17.59 -15.84
CA GLU A 54 -3.63 18.96 -16.15
C GLU A 54 -2.56 19.60 -17.06
N LEU A 55 -2.97 20.05 -18.25
CA LEU A 55 -2.09 20.44 -19.37
C LEU A 55 -1.22 21.69 -19.12
N ASP A 56 -1.34 22.36 -17.97
CA ASP A 56 -0.81 23.71 -17.76
C ASP A 56 0.65 23.78 -17.27
N LEU A 57 1.36 22.67 -17.00
CA LEU A 57 2.77 22.71 -16.58
C LEU A 57 3.64 21.63 -17.25
N SER A 58 4.53 22.06 -18.16
CA SER A 58 5.46 21.21 -18.91
C SER A 58 6.40 20.35 -18.04
N TYR A 59 6.85 20.87 -16.89
CA TYR A 59 7.70 20.10 -15.95
C TYR A 59 6.95 18.94 -15.29
N LYS A 60 5.66 19.12 -14.95
CA LYS A 60 4.81 18.07 -14.38
C LYS A 60 4.52 16.95 -15.39
N LEU A 61 4.56 17.27 -16.69
CA LEU A 61 4.32 16.29 -17.75
C LEU A 61 5.44 15.23 -17.79
N ASN A 62 6.70 15.63 -17.68
CA ASN A 62 7.83 14.70 -17.71
C ASN A 62 7.81 13.74 -16.50
N GLU A 63 7.57 14.27 -15.29
CA GLU A 63 7.44 13.42 -14.08
C GLU A 63 6.29 12.41 -14.22
N MET A 64 5.16 12.84 -14.80
CA MET A 64 4.03 11.95 -15.05
C MET A 64 4.36 10.90 -16.12
N ILE A 65 5.13 11.22 -17.16
CA ILE A 65 5.55 10.25 -18.18
C ILE A 65 6.38 9.14 -17.54
N GLU A 66 7.33 9.50 -16.67
CA GLU A 66 8.14 8.51 -15.94
C GLU A 66 7.26 7.62 -15.05
N GLN A 67 6.34 8.22 -14.29
CA GLN A 67 5.39 7.45 -13.47
C GLN A 67 4.51 6.54 -14.32
N LEU A 68 4.03 7.00 -15.47
CA LEU A 68 3.21 6.20 -16.38
C LEU A 68 4.02 5.05 -16.98
N ALA A 69 5.27 5.28 -17.36
CA ALA A 69 6.16 4.24 -17.87
C ALA A 69 6.36 3.15 -16.81
N ASP A 70 6.67 3.53 -15.56
CA ASP A 70 6.79 2.60 -14.44
C ASP A 70 5.51 1.77 -14.23
N LYS A 71 4.33 2.41 -14.30
CA LYS A 71 3.07 1.68 -14.13
C LYS A 71 2.77 0.75 -15.31
N ILE A 72 3.11 1.13 -16.55
CA ILE A 72 2.96 0.29 -17.75
C ILE A 72 3.88 -0.93 -17.66
N GLU A 73 5.14 -0.75 -17.31
CA GLU A 73 6.09 -1.85 -17.09
C GLU A 73 5.60 -2.77 -15.98
N GLY A 74 5.12 -2.21 -14.87
CA GLY A 74 4.54 -2.98 -13.77
C GLY A 74 3.33 -3.79 -14.21
N ALA A 75 2.43 -3.21 -14.99
CA ALA A 75 1.27 -3.91 -15.54
C ALA A 75 1.66 -5.00 -16.55
N ALA A 76 2.71 -4.79 -17.35
CA ALA A 76 3.21 -5.78 -18.30
C ALA A 76 3.88 -6.98 -17.61
N LEU A 77 4.56 -6.73 -16.48
CA LEU A 77 5.17 -7.76 -15.63
C LEU A 77 4.17 -8.43 -14.67
N ALA A 78 2.96 -7.88 -14.56
CA ALA A 78 1.95 -8.41 -13.67
C ALA A 78 1.61 -9.86 -14.04
N LYS A 79 1.76 -10.78 -13.09
CA LYS A 79 1.37 -12.17 -13.31
C LYS A 79 -0.12 -12.19 -13.66
N ASN A 80 -0.50 -12.87 -14.74
CA ASN A 80 -1.89 -13.05 -15.21
C ASN A 80 -2.83 -13.80 -14.23
N ASN A 81 -2.43 -13.93 -12.97
CA ASN A 81 -3.22 -14.47 -11.86
C ASN A 81 -4.31 -13.49 -11.37
N ILE A 82 -4.79 -12.58 -12.23
CA ILE A 82 -5.94 -11.71 -11.95
C ILE A 82 -7.19 -12.55 -11.60
N LYS A 83 -7.23 -13.83 -12.02
CA LYS A 83 -8.29 -14.78 -11.64
C LYS A 83 -8.17 -15.39 -10.23
N MET A 84 -6.98 -15.45 -9.63
CA MET A 84 -6.74 -16.23 -8.40
C MET A 84 -7.18 -15.54 -7.10
N LEU A 85 -7.39 -14.22 -7.10
CA LEU A 85 -7.81 -13.48 -5.90
C LEU A 85 -9.34 -13.39 -5.76
N SER A 86 -10.09 -13.81 -6.79
CA SER A 86 -11.57 -13.90 -6.74
C SER A 86 -12.10 -15.08 -5.92
N GLY A 87 -11.21 -16.00 -5.53
CA GLY A 87 -11.54 -17.11 -4.65
C GLY A 87 -11.36 -16.71 -3.19
N ARG A 88 -12.31 -15.96 -2.62
CA ARG A 88 -12.44 -15.76 -1.16
C ARG A 88 -12.56 -17.13 -0.45
N LYS A 89 -11.43 -17.81 -0.21
CA LYS A 89 -11.35 -18.70 0.95
C LYS A 89 -11.16 -17.76 2.11
N LYS A 90 -12.27 -17.39 2.77
CA LYS A 90 -12.22 -16.71 4.07
C LYS A 90 -11.15 -17.43 4.89
N GLY A 91 -10.04 -16.73 5.17
CA GLY A 91 -9.12 -17.18 6.19
C GLY A 91 -9.93 -17.44 7.45
N LYS A 92 -9.57 -18.47 8.23
CA LYS A 92 -10.17 -18.60 9.56
C LYS A 92 -9.85 -17.30 10.28
N SER A 93 -10.87 -16.46 10.49
CA SER A 93 -10.77 -15.21 11.24
C SER A 93 -9.79 -15.37 12.39
N LEU A 94 -8.70 -14.60 12.37
CA LEU A 94 -7.77 -14.48 13.49
C LEU A 94 -8.42 -13.78 14.70
N VAL A 95 -9.75 -13.54 14.66
CA VAL A 95 -10.61 -12.87 15.64
C VAL A 95 -10.52 -13.48 17.05
N ASN A 96 -10.00 -14.70 17.21
CA ASN A 96 -9.71 -15.29 18.53
C ASN A 96 -8.33 -14.92 19.10
N ALA A 97 -7.55 -14.05 18.44
CA ALA A 97 -6.34 -13.45 19.00
C ALA A 97 -6.66 -12.32 20.00
N SER A 98 -7.72 -12.50 20.81
CA SER A 98 -7.95 -11.74 22.04
C SER A 98 -6.92 -12.07 23.13
N ALA A 99 -5.97 -12.97 22.84
CA ALA A 99 -4.79 -13.21 23.65
C ALA A 99 -3.99 -11.92 23.73
N MET A 100 -4.12 -11.23 24.86
CA MET A 100 -3.36 -10.06 25.33
C MET A 100 -2.25 -9.64 24.36
N ILE A 101 -2.59 -8.83 23.35
CA ILE A 101 -1.58 -8.04 22.65
C ILE A 101 -0.92 -7.24 23.77
N ARG A 102 0.30 -7.61 24.15
CA ARG A 102 1.02 -6.92 25.21
C ARG A 102 1.00 -5.44 24.83
N THR A 103 0.72 -4.59 25.81
CA THR A 103 0.76 -3.12 25.72
C THR A 103 2.19 -2.67 25.39
N THR A 104 2.62 -3.00 24.19
CA THR A 104 3.91 -2.71 23.62
C THR A 104 3.69 -1.55 22.69
N ASP A 105 4.62 -0.61 22.68
CA ASP A 105 4.64 0.51 21.75
C ASP A 105 5.01 0.03 20.33
N LYS A 106 4.49 -1.13 19.90
CA LYS A 106 4.75 -1.70 18.59
C LYS A 106 4.06 -0.85 17.54
N VAL A 107 4.76 -0.65 16.42
CA VAL A 107 4.23 0.00 15.23
C VAL A 107 4.53 -0.89 14.02
N VAL A 108 3.56 -1.03 13.13
CA VAL A 108 3.77 -1.75 11.87
C VAL A 108 3.88 -0.73 10.75
N ALA A 109 4.94 -0.81 9.96
CA ALA A 109 5.14 0.00 8.77
C ALA A 109 4.95 -0.86 7.53
N ILE A 110 4.08 -0.44 6.61
CA ILE A 110 3.77 -1.18 5.38
C ILE A 110 4.08 -0.33 4.16
N GLY A 111 4.71 -0.93 3.15
CA GLY A 111 5.01 -0.31 1.87
C GLY A 111 4.51 -1.15 0.70
N ALA A 112 3.83 -0.53 -0.26
CA ALA A 112 3.29 -1.23 -1.43
C ALA A 112 3.19 -0.29 -2.67
N SER A 113 3.07 -0.87 -3.86
CA SER A 113 2.87 -0.14 -5.11
C SER A 113 1.90 -0.88 -6.04
N THR A 114 2.29 -1.20 -7.28
CA THR A 114 1.47 -1.94 -8.25
C THR A 114 0.93 -3.26 -7.68
N GLY A 115 -0.39 -3.43 -7.70
CA GLY A 115 -1.10 -4.56 -7.07
C GLY A 115 -1.25 -4.43 -5.53
N GLY A 116 -0.69 -3.38 -4.93
CA GLY A 116 -0.72 -3.12 -3.50
C GLY A 116 -2.12 -2.84 -2.97
N THR A 117 -3.01 -2.26 -3.79
CA THR A 117 -4.42 -2.04 -3.42
C THR A 117 -5.13 -3.35 -3.08
N GLU A 118 -4.95 -4.37 -3.93
CA GLU A 118 -5.54 -5.68 -3.70
C GLU A 118 -4.82 -6.41 -2.56
N ALA A 119 -3.49 -6.34 -2.49
CA ALA A 119 -2.73 -6.94 -1.40
C ALA A 119 -3.16 -6.42 -0.02
N LEU A 120 -3.40 -5.11 0.11
CA LEU A 120 -3.86 -4.51 1.36
C LEU A 120 -5.30 -4.90 1.73
N ARG A 121 -6.15 -5.17 0.74
CA ARG A 121 -7.52 -5.69 0.95
C ARG A 121 -7.54 -7.13 1.42
N GLU A 122 -6.48 -7.90 1.16
CA GLU A 122 -6.32 -9.23 1.77
C GLU A 122 -5.71 -9.13 3.17
N VAL A 123 -4.76 -8.21 3.38
CA VAL A 123 -3.98 -8.16 4.62
C VAL A 123 -4.72 -7.48 5.78
N LEU A 124 -5.26 -6.27 5.57
CA LEU A 124 -5.79 -5.46 6.68
C LEU A 124 -7.11 -6.01 7.28
N PRO A 125 -8.06 -6.54 6.51
CA PRO A 125 -9.32 -7.07 7.07
C PRO A 125 -9.16 -8.25 8.02
N GLU A 126 -8.06 -9.00 7.93
CA GLU A 126 -7.77 -10.14 8.79
C GLU A 126 -7.19 -9.73 10.16
N LEU A 127 -6.89 -8.44 10.36
CA LEU A 127 -6.32 -7.93 11.61
C LEU A 127 -7.42 -7.64 12.66
N PRO A 128 -7.16 -7.96 13.94
CA PRO A 128 -8.12 -7.69 15.02
C PRO A 128 -8.23 -6.18 15.30
N ALA A 129 -9.37 -5.74 15.85
CA ALA A 129 -9.66 -4.32 16.11
C ALA A 129 -8.66 -3.63 17.06
N ASN A 130 -7.96 -4.39 17.91
CA ASN A 130 -6.95 -3.89 18.85
C ASN A 130 -5.51 -4.05 18.34
N PHE A 131 -5.31 -4.38 17.06
CA PHE A 131 -3.98 -4.54 16.46
C PHE A 131 -3.12 -3.26 16.63
N PRO A 132 -1.79 -3.33 16.79
CA PRO A 132 -0.95 -2.14 16.97
C PRO A 132 -1.09 -1.13 15.83
N GLY A 133 -0.71 0.12 16.09
CA GLY A 133 -0.84 1.19 15.11
C GLY A 133 -0.04 0.90 13.83
N ILE A 134 -0.65 1.16 12.68
CA ILE A 134 -0.06 0.91 11.36
C ILE A 134 0.18 2.25 10.66
N VAL A 135 1.37 2.39 10.07
CA VAL A 135 1.69 3.47 9.14
C VAL A 135 1.96 2.86 7.77
N LEU A 136 1.25 3.32 6.76
CA LEU A 136 1.18 2.69 5.44
C LEU A 136 1.52 3.71 4.35
N THR A 137 2.48 3.38 3.49
CA THR A 137 2.72 4.11 2.25
C THR A 137 2.36 3.23 1.05
N LEU A 138 1.42 3.73 0.25
CA LEU A 138 1.04 3.15 -1.04
C LEU A 138 1.35 4.18 -2.14
N HIS A 139 2.03 3.77 -3.21
CA HIS A 139 2.25 4.64 -4.38
C HIS A 139 0.94 4.88 -5.14
N MET A 140 0.18 5.85 -4.65
CA MET A 140 -1.12 6.23 -5.18
C MET A 140 -1.17 7.76 -5.37
N PRO A 141 -1.72 8.27 -6.49
CA PRO A 141 -1.78 9.70 -6.73
C PRO A 141 -2.60 10.46 -5.68
N ALA A 142 -2.39 11.77 -5.60
CA ALA A 142 -3.20 12.66 -4.75
C ALA A 142 -4.70 12.52 -5.05
N ASN A 143 -5.53 12.79 -4.03
CA ASN A 143 -6.99 12.71 -4.05
C ASN A 143 -7.60 11.30 -4.18
N PHE A 144 -6.84 10.28 -4.59
CA PHE A 144 -7.30 8.88 -4.57
C PHE A 144 -7.08 8.21 -3.21
N THR A 145 -6.02 8.59 -2.50
CA THR A 145 -5.62 8.04 -1.20
C THR A 145 -6.72 8.17 -0.14
N LYS A 146 -7.37 9.33 -0.02
CA LYS A 146 -8.59 9.53 0.80
C LYS A 146 -9.70 8.52 0.49
N SER A 147 -10.07 8.40 -0.78
CA SER A 147 -11.18 7.54 -1.23
C SER A 147 -10.85 6.06 -1.01
N TYR A 148 -9.59 5.69 -1.27
CA TYR A 148 -9.09 4.35 -1.01
C TYR A 148 -9.08 4.00 0.48
N ALA A 149 -8.62 4.91 1.35
CA ALA A 149 -8.66 4.71 2.80
C ALA A 149 -10.10 4.52 3.30
N ASN A 150 -11.06 5.33 2.83
CA ASN A 150 -12.47 5.18 3.18
C ASN A 150 -13.04 3.82 2.73
N SER A 151 -12.73 3.40 1.50
CA SER A 151 -13.12 2.08 0.98
C SER A 151 -12.56 0.95 1.84
N LEU A 152 -11.28 1.02 2.22
CA LEU A 152 -10.61 -0.01 3.00
C LEU A 152 -11.12 -0.06 4.45
N ASN A 153 -11.40 1.11 5.04
CA ASN A 153 -11.99 1.24 6.38
C ASN A 153 -13.31 0.47 6.52
N SER A 154 -14.15 0.49 5.49
CA SER A 154 -15.44 -0.24 5.51
C SER A 154 -15.32 -1.76 5.55
N GLN A 155 -14.12 -2.30 5.31
CA GLN A 155 -13.82 -3.73 5.22
C GLN A 155 -12.99 -4.24 6.41
N CYS A 156 -12.45 -3.33 7.24
CA CYS A 156 -11.51 -3.66 8.31
C CYS A 156 -12.15 -3.56 9.70
N ALA A 157 -11.65 -4.35 10.66
CA ALA A 157 -12.00 -4.18 12.07
C ALA A 157 -11.22 -3.03 12.73
N ILE A 158 -10.02 -2.74 12.24
CA ILE A 158 -9.26 -1.52 12.57
C ILE A 158 -9.81 -0.33 11.79
N GLU A 159 -9.66 0.86 12.35
CA GLU A 159 -9.91 2.11 11.65
C GLU A 159 -8.82 2.35 10.59
N VAL A 160 -9.20 2.72 9.38
CA VAL A 160 -8.29 3.13 8.32
C VAL A 160 -8.64 4.55 7.88
N LYS A 161 -7.66 5.45 7.87
CA LYS A 161 -7.84 6.81 7.33
C LYS A 161 -6.59 7.29 6.61
N GLU A 162 -6.78 8.25 5.72
CA GLU A 162 -5.67 9.04 5.20
C GLU A 162 -5.08 9.90 6.34
N ALA A 163 -3.76 9.89 6.43
CA ALA A 163 -3.01 10.54 7.48
C ALA A 163 -3.06 12.06 7.36
N GLN A 164 -3.22 12.72 8.50
CA GLN A 164 -3.08 14.16 8.66
C GLN A 164 -1.81 14.46 9.46
N ASP A 165 -1.23 15.64 9.25
CA ASP A 165 -0.05 16.05 10.02
C ASP A 165 -0.36 16.05 11.52
N ASN A 166 0.54 15.45 12.30
CA ASN A 166 0.43 15.20 13.75
C ASN A 166 -0.64 14.19 14.19
N ASP A 167 -1.19 13.39 13.27
CA ASP A 167 -2.03 12.25 13.64
C ASP A 167 -1.26 11.29 14.56
N THR A 168 -1.93 10.85 15.62
CA THR A 168 -1.36 9.88 16.57
C THR A 168 -1.38 8.48 15.97
N VAL A 169 -0.26 7.78 16.06
CA VAL A 169 -0.23 6.34 15.79
C VAL A 169 -0.67 5.62 17.06
N ARG A 170 -1.83 4.97 17.03
CA ARG A 170 -2.44 4.27 18.17
C ARG A 170 -2.95 2.89 17.77
N PRO A 171 -3.14 1.96 18.72
CA PRO A 171 -3.79 0.68 18.44
C PRO A 171 -5.16 0.84 17.78
N GLY A 172 -5.48 -0.08 16.89
CA GLY A 172 -6.72 -0.11 16.11
C GLY A 172 -6.78 0.93 15.00
N LEU A 173 -5.66 1.54 14.60
CA LEU A 173 -5.61 2.57 13.57
C LEU A 173 -4.52 2.29 12.53
N CYS A 174 -4.89 2.37 11.26
CA CYS A 174 -3.99 2.41 10.11
C CYS A 174 -4.04 3.80 9.46
N LEU A 175 -2.88 4.45 9.38
CA LEU A 175 -2.68 5.74 8.74
C LEU A 175 -2.06 5.53 7.35
N LEU A 176 -2.81 5.86 6.30
CA LEU A 176 -2.34 5.84 4.91
C LEU A 176 -1.72 7.19 4.54
N ALA A 177 -0.49 7.17 4.02
CA ALA A 177 0.18 8.37 3.52
C ALA A 177 -0.66 9.07 2.44
N PRO A 178 -0.91 10.39 2.55
CA PRO A 178 -1.62 11.12 1.52
C PRO A 178 -0.77 11.23 0.24
N GLY A 179 -1.43 11.14 -0.91
CA GLY A 179 -0.79 11.29 -2.21
C GLY A 179 -0.15 12.67 -2.37
N ASN A 180 0.97 12.76 -3.08
CA ASN A 180 1.78 13.97 -3.24
C ASN A 180 2.45 14.53 -1.97
N TYR A 181 2.43 13.81 -0.85
CA TYR A 181 3.22 14.15 0.33
C TYR A 181 3.99 12.94 0.83
N HIS A 182 5.09 13.16 1.55
CA HIS A 182 5.74 12.10 2.31
C HIS A 182 5.15 12.02 3.72
N MET A 183 4.97 10.80 4.22
CA MET A 183 4.59 10.54 5.60
C MET A 183 5.80 9.97 6.36
N LEU A 184 6.11 10.58 7.50
CA LEU A 184 7.21 10.19 8.37
C LEU A 184 6.67 9.87 9.75
N LEU A 185 7.16 8.79 10.37
CA LEU A 185 6.96 8.54 11.79
C LEU A 185 7.82 9.50 12.60
N HIS A 186 7.27 10.01 13.70
CA HIS A 186 7.97 10.75 14.73
C HIS A 186 7.57 10.23 16.11
N ARG A 187 8.41 10.53 17.11
CA ARG A 187 8.17 10.16 18.51
C ARG A 187 8.35 11.38 19.41
N SER A 188 7.39 11.60 20.30
CA SER A 188 7.48 12.57 21.41
C SER A 188 7.15 11.85 22.71
N GLY A 189 8.17 11.65 23.55
CA GLY A 189 8.06 10.82 24.75
C GLY A 189 7.62 9.38 24.41
N ALA A 190 6.50 8.95 24.97
CA ALA A 190 5.92 7.63 24.71
C ALA A 190 4.99 7.58 23.47
N ARG A 191 4.67 8.73 22.86
CA ARG A 191 3.69 8.80 21.78
C ARG A 191 4.36 8.82 20.41
N TYR A 192 3.92 7.93 19.53
CA TYR A 192 4.18 8.04 18.09
C TYR A 192 3.12 8.90 17.41
N PHE A 193 3.56 9.68 16.44
CA PHE A 193 2.70 10.46 15.56
C PHE A 193 3.34 10.55 14.18
N VAL A 194 2.56 10.92 13.17
CA VAL A 194 3.09 11.11 11.82
C VAL A 194 3.24 12.58 11.48
N ASN A 195 4.29 12.92 10.75
CA ASN A 195 4.37 14.18 10.04
C ASN A 195 4.11 13.96 8.56
N VAL A 196 3.26 14.82 7.98
CA VAL A 196 2.97 14.84 6.55
C VAL A 196 3.68 16.06 5.97
N LYS A 197 4.66 15.81 5.11
CA LYS A 197 5.54 16.87 4.59
C LYS A 197 5.63 16.82 3.09
N ASP A 198 5.76 18.00 2.49
CA ASP A 198 6.24 18.12 1.13
C ASP A 198 7.75 17.81 1.06
N GLY A 199 8.24 17.47 -0.12
CA GLY A 199 9.63 17.10 -0.36
C GLY A 199 9.86 16.66 -1.81
N PRO A 200 11.12 16.52 -2.25
CA PRO A 200 11.41 16.06 -3.61
C PRO A 200 10.90 14.63 -3.83
N LEU A 201 10.57 14.29 -5.08
CA LEU A 201 10.27 12.89 -5.44
C LEU A 201 11.46 11.99 -5.10
N ILE A 202 11.17 10.82 -4.53
CA ILE A 202 12.15 9.77 -4.25
C ILE A 202 11.76 8.54 -5.07
N HIS A 203 12.66 8.06 -5.91
CA HIS A 203 12.37 7.01 -6.91
C HIS A 203 11.14 7.35 -7.79
N HIS A 204 10.96 8.63 -8.13
CA HIS A 204 9.79 9.15 -8.88
C HIS A 204 8.45 9.07 -8.11
N GLN A 205 8.48 8.78 -6.80
CA GLN A 205 7.30 8.60 -5.97
C GLN A 205 7.19 9.63 -4.85
N ARG A 206 5.94 10.02 -4.57
CA ARG A 206 5.55 10.82 -3.41
C ARG A 206 4.06 10.55 -3.12
N PRO A 207 3.75 9.72 -2.11
CA PRO A 207 4.62 9.25 -1.03
C PRO A 207 5.66 8.20 -1.46
N ALA A 208 6.79 8.17 -0.76
CA ALA A 208 7.86 7.20 -0.94
C ALA A 208 7.99 6.31 0.30
N VAL A 209 8.18 5.01 0.08
CA VAL A 209 8.23 3.98 1.11
C VAL A 209 9.54 4.08 1.91
N ASP A 210 10.67 4.34 1.24
CA ASP A 210 11.95 4.53 1.92
C ASP A 210 11.86 5.64 2.98
N ILE A 211 11.22 6.78 2.66
CA ILE A 211 11.07 7.89 3.61
C ILE A 211 10.30 7.46 4.86
N LEU A 212 9.22 6.69 4.70
CA LEU A 212 8.48 6.15 5.83
C LEU A 212 9.36 5.18 6.63
N PHE A 213 9.93 4.18 5.99
CA PHE A 213 10.70 3.13 6.66
C PHE A 213 11.95 3.67 7.36
N GLU A 214 12.65 4.64 6.78
CA GLU A 214 13.79 5.30 7.40
C GLU A 214 13.41 6.03 8.70
N SER A 215 12.28 6.74 8.68
CA SER A 215 11.78 7.40 9.89
C SER A 215 11.34 6.38 10.95
N VAL A 216 10.74 5.26 10.54
CA VAL A 216 10.35 4.17 11.45
C VAL A 216 11.59 3.52 12.07
N ALA A 217 12.63 3.23 11.28
CA ALA A 217 13.90 2.72 11.77
C ALA A 217 14.49 3.64 12.84
N LYS A 218 14.49 4.95 12.59
CA LYS A 218 15.02 5.96 13.50
C LYS A 218 14.23 6.10 14.81
N TYR A 219 12.90 6.15 14.74
CA TYR A 219 12.07 6.51 15.89
C TYR A 219 11.51 5.32 16.66
N ALA A 220 11.27 4.19 15.98
CA ALA A 220 10.73 2.98 16.59
C ALA A 220 11.78 1.87 16.78
N GLY A 221 12.78 1.76 15.89
CA GLY A 221 13.83 0.75 15.96
C GLY A 221 13.25 -0.66 16.10
N SER A 222 13.70 -1.42 17.10
CA SER A 222 13.23 -2.79 17.39
C SER A 222 11.76 -2.89 17.87
N ASN A 223 11.09 -1.76 18.10
CA ASN A 223 9.65 -1.73 18.32
C ASN A 223 8.84 -1.74 17.01
N ALA A 224 9.48 -1.74 15.85
CA ALA A 224 8.77 -1.80 14.58
C ALA A 224 8.70 -3.23 14.00
N ILE A 225 7.70 -3.42 13.16
CA ILE A 225 7.67 -4.48 12.15
C ILE A 225 7.59 -3.77 10.79
N GLY A 226 8.48 -4.11 9.87
CA GLY A 226 8.46 -3.60 8.50
C GLY A 226 7.87 -4.64 7.55
N VAL A 227 6.96 -4.24 6.68
CA VAL A 227 6.32 -5.15 5.70
C VAL A 227 6.41 -4.51 4.32
N ILE A 228 7.06 -5.20 3.38
CA ILE A 228 7.10 -4.79 1.97
C ILE A 228 6.27 -5.75 1.12
N LEU A 229 5.29 -5.18 0.41
CA LEU A 229 4.34 -5.90 -0.43
C LEU A 229 4.66 -5.69 -1.91
N THR A 230 3.88 -6.36 -2.77
CA THR A 230 3.91 -6.26 -4.22
C THR A 230 4.06 -4.83 -4.72
N GLY A 231 4.84 -4.69 -5.78
CA GLY A 231 5.13 -3.41 -6.37
C GLY A 231 6.31 -3.50 -7.32
N MET A 232 6.36 -2.57 -8.27
CA MET A 232 7.49 -2.41 -9.17
C MET A 232 8.58 -1.52 -8.53
N GLY A 233 9.82 -1.71 -8.96
CA GLY A 233 10.94 -0.86 -8.58
C GLY A 233 11.59 -1.31 -7.27
N LYS A 234 12.28 -0.37 -6.62
CA LYS A 234 13.14 -0.62 -5.46
C LYS A 234 12.81 0.22 -4.23
N ASP A 235 11.82 1.10 -4.31
CA ASP A 235 11.44 1.95 -3.18
C ASP A 235 11.00 1.08 -1.99
N GLY A 236 11.46 1.46 -0.79
CA GLY A 236 11.27 0.71 0.44
C GLY A 236 12.35 -0.32 0.72
N ALA A 237 13.14 -0.76 -0.25
CA ALA A 237 14.18 -1.76 -0.01
C ALA A 237 15.26 -1.24 0.95
N ALA A 238 15.75 -0.01 0.73
CA ALA A 238 16.83 0.58 1.55
C ALA A 238 16.32 0.98 2.94
N GLY A 239 15.11 1.54 3.01
CA GLY A 239 14.44 1.84 4.26
C GLY A 239 14.15 0.59 5.07
N LEU A 240 13.73 -0.52 4.43
CA LEU A 240 13.46 -1.78 5.13
C LEU A 240 14.76 -2.39 5.68
N LEU A 241 15.88 -2.26 4.95
CA LEU A 241 17.20 -2.67 5.43
C LEU A 241 17.58 -1.88 6.67
N LYS A 242 17.42 -0.55 6.65
CA LYS A 242 17.64 0.31 7.83
C LYS A 242 16.75 -0.06 9.01
N MET A 243 15.49 -0.43 8.77
CA MET A 243 14.61 -0.96 9.82
C MET A 243 15.17 -2.23 10.44
N LYS A 244 15.61 -3.19 9.61
CA LYS A 244 16.24 -4.43 10.06
C LYS A 244 17.52 -4.17 10.86
N GLU A 245 18.39 -3.29 10.38
CA GLU A 245 19.62 -2.88 11.09
C GLU A 245 19.33 -2.21 12.44
N ALA A 246 18.21 -1.49 12.54
CA ALA A 246 17.72 -0.92 13.80
C ALA A 246 17.00 -1.94 14.72
N GLY A 247 16.96 -3.22 14.33
CA GLY A 247 16.42 -4.33 15.10
C GLY A 247 14.94 -4.63 14.88
N ALA A 248 14.29 -4.02 13.88
CA ALA A 248 12.92 -4.35 13.50
C ALA A 248 12.86 -5.73 12.81
N VAL A 249 11.77 -6.46 13.03
CA VAL A 249 11.49 -7.68 12.24
C VAL A 249 10.92 -7.24 10.89
N THR A 250 11.43 -7.82 9.80
CA THR A 250 11.04 -7.42 8.44
C THR A 250 10.44 -8.59 7.65
N ILE A 251 9.29 -8.33 7.02
CA ILE A 251 8.51 -9.28 6.23
C ILE A 251 8.48 -8.81 4.78
N GLY A 252 8.71 -9.72 3.84
CA GLY A 252 8.54 -9.49 2.41
C GLY A 252 7.50 -10.44 1.85
N GLN A 253 6.60 -9.93 1.01
CA GLN A 253 5.69 -10.76 0.24
C GLN A 253 6.48 -11.66 -0.71
N ASP A 254 6.10 -12.94 -0.80
CA ASP A 254 6.73 -13.89 -1.71
C ASP A 254 6.41 -13.62 -3.19
N GLU A 255 7.21 -14.24 -4.06
CA GLU A 255 7.07 -14.09 -5.50
C GLU A 255 5.74 -14.65 -6.03
N ASP A 256 5.26 -15.76 -5.46
CA ASP A 256 4.08 -16.48 -5.96
C ASP A 256 2.79 -15.69 -5.75
N SER A 257 2.69 -14.98 -4.63
CA SER A 257 1.52 -14.17 -4.28
C SER A 257 1.61 -12.72 -4.77
N CYS A 258 2.78 -12.24 -5.19
CA CYS A 258 2.91 -10.90 -5.76
C CYS A 258 2.23 -10.78 -7.13
N VAL A 259 1.56 -9.65 -7.36
CA VAL A 259 1.17 -9.24 -8.71
C VAL A 259 2.43 -8.86 -9.49
N VAL A 260 3.29 -8.03 -8.88
CA VAL A 260 4.59 -7.62 -9.40
C VAL A 260 5.65 -7.85 -8.32
N TYR A 261 6.57 -8.77 -8.57
CA TYR A 261 7.66 -9.09 -7.64
C TYR A 261 8.90 -8.22 -7.90
N GLY A 262 8.77 -6.91 -7.73
CA GLY A 262 9.84 -5.92 -7.86
C GLY A 262 10.36 -5.45 -6.50
N MET A 263 9.56 -4.67 -5.78
CA MET A 263 9.91 -4.11 -4.47
C MET A 263 10.32 -5.19 -3.45
N PRO A 264 9.56 -6.29 -3.25
CA PRO A 264 9.98 -7.34 -2.33
C PRO A 264 11.23 -8.10 -2.79
N LYS A 265 11.42 -8.26 -4.12
CA LYS A 265 12.60 -8.89 -4.69
C LYS A 265 13.87 -8.10 -4.36
N VAL A 266 13.88 -6.80 -4.66
CA VAL A 266 15.05 -5.95 -4.39
C VAL A 266 15.35 -5.89 -2.90
N ALA A 267 14.32 -5.79 -2.05
CA ALA A 267 14.49 -5.84 -0.60
C ALA A 267 15.09 -7.19 -0.14
N PHE A 268 14.64 -8.32 -0.70
CA PHE A 268 15.18 -9.64 -0.39
C PHE A 268 16.65 -9.78 -0.83
N GLU A 269 16.98 -9.38 -2.05
CA GLU A 269 18.35 -9.43 -2.60
C GLU A 269 19.34 -8.57 -1.80
N MET A 270 18.87 -7.45 -1.25
CA MET A 270 19.66 -6.59 -0.36
C MET A 270 19.79 -7.14 1.07
N GLY A 271 19.16 -8.27 1.39
CA GLY A 271 19.13 -8.83 2.74
C GLY A 271 18.25 -8.04 3.70
N ALA A 272 17.36 -7.18 3.21
CA ALA A 272 16.44 -6.38 4.02
C ALA A 272 15.28 -7.21 4.58
N VAL A 273 14.90 -8.30 3.92
CA VAL A 273 13.80 -9.19 4.33
C VAL A 273 14.32 -10.31 5.23
N GLU A 274 13.80 -10.41 6.45
CA GLU A 274 14.05 -11.56 7.34
C GLU A 274 13.09 -12.72 7.05
N ARG A 275 11.82 -12.42 6.77
CA ARG A 275 10.75 -13.41 6.63
C ARG A 275 10.04 -13.23 5.30
N VAL A 276 10.23 -14.17 4.39
CA VAL A 276 9.43 -14.25 3.15
C VAL A 276 8.14 -14.99 3.46
N LYS A 277 6.99 -14.41 3.10
CA LYS A 277 5.66 -14.96 3.40
C LYS A 277 4.73 -14.81 2.21
N HIS A 278 3.88 -15.81 2.00
CA HIS A 278 2.75 -15.70 1.10
C HIS A 278 1.77 -14.64 1.62
N LEU A 279 1.13 -13.88 0.73
CA LEU A 279 0.22 -12.77 1.08
C LEU A 279 -0.80 -13.15 2.18
N ASN A 280 -1.48 -14.28 2.00
CA ASN A 280 -2.43 -14.86 2.97
C ASN A 280 -1.85 -15.17 4.37
N ASP A 281 -0.54 -15.35 4.49
CA ASP A 281 0.12 -15.68 5.76
C ASP A 281 0.67 -14.42 6.47
N ILE A 282 0.78 -13.29 5.77
CA ILE A 282 1.31 -12.03 6.33
C ILE A 282 0.49 -11.56 7.54
N PRO A 283 -0.86 -11.54 7.54
CA PRO A 283 -1.65 -11.13 8.70
C PRO A 283 -1.35 -11.98 9.94
N GLY A 284 -1.33 -13.31 9.76
CA GLY A 284 -1.05 -14.25 10.84
C GLY A 284 0.38 -14.12 11.38
N GLU A 285 1.35 -13.84 10.51
CA GLU A 285 2.73 -13.56 10.92
C GLU A 285 2.82 -12.26 11.73
N MET A 286 2.20 -11.18 11.26
CA MET A 286 2.17 -9.91 11.97
C MET A 286 1.53 -10.04 13.36
N VAL A 287 0.40 -10.74 13.47
CA VAL A 287 -0.26 -11.02 14.76
C VAL A 287 0.65 -11.78 15.73
N LYS A 288 1.40 -12.78 15.25
CA LYS A 288 2.35 -13.54 16.09
C LYS A 288 3.50 -12.68 16.61
N LEU A 289 3.96 -11.70 15.83
CA LEU A 289 5.10 -10.84 16.18
C LEU A 289 4.74 -9.72 17.17
N VAL A 290 3.45 -9.41 17.33
CA VAL A 290 2.96 -8.39 18.25
C VAL A 290 2.34 -8.96 19.53
N ALA A 291 2.16 -10.28 19.60
CA ALA A 291 1.72 -10.99 20.80
C ALA A 291 2.86 -11.15 21.82
#